data_AF-A0AA51L3G3-F1
#
_entry.id   AF-A0AA51L3G3-F1
#
_cell.length_a   1.000
_cell.length_b   1.000
_cell.length_c   1.000
_cell.angle_alpha   90.00
_cell.angle_beta   90.00
_cell.angle_gamma   90.00
#
_symmetry.space_group_name_H-M   'P 1'
#
loop_
_entity.id
_entity.type
_entity.pdbx_description
1 polymer ?
#
loop_
_entity_poly.entity_id
_entity_poly.type
_entity_poly.pdbx_seq_one_letter_code
_entity_poly.pdbx_strand_id
1 'polypeptide(L)'
;MNQKEYEWVKETRAELLNFCRELEPNDFTRQLDGFGFQSIRDTLIHIADCYHAWLGSFVLLKTKKPLTPKENRGHVGIEEITKRFEQADAYVNKVFEVHSQNMDEHIHREIPWRDEGEILSLTPDKLLTHTITHEFHHKGQVVTMARQLGYQPPNTDVLGTRD
;
A
#
# COMPACT_ATOMS: atom_id res chain seq x y z
N MET A 1 3.86 14.42 6.88
CA MET A 1 2.48 14.12 6.41
C MET A 1 1.52 14.24 7.59
N ASN A 2 0.32 14.82 7.41
CA ASN A 2 -0.72 14.91 8.45
C ASN A 2 -1.98 14.10 8.10
N GLN A 3 -2.96 14.05 9.01
CA GLN A 3 -4.20 13.29 8.81
C GLN A 3 -5.03 13.79 7.61
N LYS A 4 -5.16 15.11 7.42
CA LYS A 4 -5.90 15.67 6.27
C LYS A 4 -5.27 15.22 4.95
N GLU A 5 -3.96 15.33 4.84
CA GLU A 5 -3.24 14.92 3.63
C GLU A 5 -3.40 13.41 3.36
N TYR A 6 -3.48 12.60 4.41
CA TYR A 6 -3.72 11.16 4.26
C TYR A 6 -5.14 10.82 3.79
N GLU A 7 -6.15 11.64 4.11
CA GLU A 7 -7.51 11.45 3.58
C GLU A 7 -7.54 11.60 2.05
N TRP A 8 -6.74 12.49 1.46
CA TRP A 8 -6.59 12.58 0.01
C TRP A 8 -5.96 11.32 -0.60
N VAL A 9 -4.98 10.71 0.10
CA VAL A 9 -4.40 9.43 -0.32
C VAL A 9 -5.47 8.33 -0.34
N LYS A 10 -6.30 8.27 0.71
CA LYS A 10 -7.41 7.31 0.81
C LYS A 10 -8.44 7.50 -0.29
N GLU A 11 -8.82 8.73 -0.60
CA GLU A 11 -9.79 9.05 -1.66
C GLU A 11 -9.29 8.57 -3.03
N THR A 12 -8.09 9.00 -3.42
CA THR A 12 -7.50 8.57 -4.71
C THR A 12 -7.26 7.06 -4.78
N ARG A 13 -7.03 6.38 -3.64
CA ARG A 13 -6.93 4.92 -3.60
C ARG A 13 -8.29 4.26 -3.79
N ALA A 14 -9.31 4.76 -3.11
CA ALA A 14 -10.68 4.26 -3.22
C ALA A 14 -11.18 4.35 -4.67
N GLU A 15 -10.90 5.45 -5.38
CA GLU A 15 -11.22 5.60 -6.80
C GLU A 15 -10.55 4.51 -7.66
N LEU A 16 -9.26 4.26 -7.44
CA LEU A 16 -8.55 3.23 -8.19
C LEU A 16 -9.06 1.81 -7.86
N LEU A 17 -9.35 1.52 -6.59
CA LEU A 17 -9.88 0.22 -6.18
C LEU A 17 -11.29 0.00 -6.75
N ASN A 18 -12.14 1.02 -6.75
CA ASN A 18 -13.46 0.97 -7.38
C ASN A 18 -13.35 0.71 -8.88
N PHE A 19 -12.44 1.40 -9.58
CA PHE A 19 -12.16 1.10 -10.97
C PHE A 19 -11.69 -0.36 -11.18
N CYS A 20 -10.82 -0.87 -10.29
CA CYS A 20 -10.31 -2.23 -10.39
C CYS A 20 -11.39 -3.32 -10.13
N ARG A 21 -12.47 -3.01 -9.41
CA ARG A 21 -13.61 -3.93 -9.23
C ARG A 21 -14.35 -4.23 -10.53
N GLU A 22 -14.37 -3.27 -11.45
CA GLU A 22 -15.08 -3.37 -12.73
C GLU A 22 -14.24 -4.00 -13.85
N LEU A 23 -12.98 -4.37 -13.57
CA LEU A 23 -12.12 -5.03 -14.55
C LEU A 23 -12.56 -6.48 -14.77
N GLU A 24 -12.37 -6.97 -15.99
CA GLU A 24 -12.54 -8.39 -16.27
C GLU A 24 -11.61 -9.23 -15.37
N PRO A 25 -12.09 -10.31 -14.74
CA PRO A 25 -11.29 -11.08 -13.79
C PRO A 25 -9.96 -11.61 -14.36
N ASN A 26 -9.96 -11.95 -15.66
CA ASN A 26 -8.76 -12.39 -16.36
C ASN A 26 -7.74 -11.26 -16.54
N ASP A 27 -8.19 -10.03 -16.78
CA ASP A 27 -7.33 -8.86 -16.96
C ASP A 27 -6.76 -8.38 -15.62
N PHE A 28 -7.56 -8.42 -14.55
CA PHE A 28 -7.10 -8.09 -13.19
C PHE A 28 -5.91 -8.94 -12.74
N THR A 29 -5.85 -10.18 -13.21
CA THR A 29 -4.82 -11.18 -12.84
C THR A 29 -3.78 -11.42 -13.94
N ARG A 30 -3.94 -10.78 -15.10
CA ARG A 30 -3.10 -11.00 -16.27
C ARG A 30 -1.66 -10.59 -16.01
N GLN A 31 -0.75 -11.45 -16.45
CA GLN A 31 0.68 -11.16 -16.41
C GLN A 31 1.05 -10.24 -17.58
N LEU A 32 1.77 -9.16 -17.27
CA LEU A 32 2.23 -8.11 -18.16
C LEU A 32 3.74 -7.93 -17.96
N ASP A 33 4.47 -8.02 -19.06
CA ASP A 33 5.92 -7.84 -19.07
C ASP A 33 6.31 -6.38 -18.78
N GLY A 34 7.51 -6.19 -18.25
CA GLY A 34 8.07 -4.86 -17.96
C GLY A 34 7.62 -4.24 -16.62
N PHE A 35 6.84 -4.96 -15.81
CA PHE A 35 6.44 -4.53 -14.46
C PHE A 35 6.98 -5.46 -13.38
N GLY A 36 7.38 -4.90 -12.23
CA GLY A 36 7.99 -5.67 -11.14
C GLY A 36 7.08 -6.75 -10.53
N PHE A 37 5.77 -6.50 -10.45
CA PHE A 37 4.78 -7.43 -9.90
C PHE A 37 3.85 -8.04 -10.96
N GLN A 38 4.11 -7.72 -12.23
CA GLN A 38 3.54 -8.34 -13.44
C GLN A 38 2.01 -8.36 -13.56
N SER A 39 1.19 -8.03 -12.55
CA SER A 39 -0.27 -7.92 -12.68
C SER A 39 -0.84 -6.81 -11.80
N ILE A 40 -2.05 -6.36 -12.13
CA ILE A 40 -2.78 -5.35 -11.33
C ILE A 40 -3.00 -5.89 -9.91
N ARG A 41 -3.52 -7.12 -9.78
CA ARG A 41 -3.72 -7.78 -8.48
C ARG A 41 -2.45 -7.78 -7.64
N ASP A 42 -1.36 -8.33 -8.18
CA ASP A 42 -0.14 -8.54 -7.39
C ASP A 42 0.54 -7.20 -7.04
N THR A 43 0.37 -6.18 -7.90
CA THR A 43 0.80 -4.81 -7.60
C THR A 43 0.01 -4.22 -6.43
N LEU A 44 -1.32 -4.34 -6.42
CA LEU A 44 -2.16 -3.86 -5.32
C LEU A 44 -1.87 -4.59 -4.00
N ILE A 45 -1.67 -5.91 -4.04
CA ILE A 45 -1.24 -6.69 -2.88
C ILE A 45 0.09 -6.15 -2.34
N HIS A 46 1.07 -5.91 -3.21
CA HIS A 46 2.37 -5.38 -2.82
C HIS A 46 2.28 -3.99 -2.17
N ILE A 47 1.43 -3.11 -2.69
CA ILE A 47 1.19 -1.80 -2.08
C ILE A 47 0.64 -1.98 -0.65
N ALA A 48 -0.40 -2.79 -0.46
CA ALA A 48 -0.99 -3.01 0.86
C ALA A 48 0.02 -3.65 1.82
N ASP A 49 0.74 -4.68 1.37
CA ASP A 49 1.78 -5.36 2.15
C ASP A 49 2.89 -4.39 2.61
N CYS A 50 3.21 -3.35 1.82
CA CYS A 50 4.16 -2.30 2.21
C CYS A 50 3.73 -1.53 3.46
N TYR A 51 2.44 -1.16 3.56
CA TYR A 51 1.89 -0.53 4.76
C TYR A 51 1.89 -1.49 5.96
N HIS A 52 1.51 -2.75 5.74
CA HIS A 52 1.47 -3.76 6.79
C HIS A 52 2.87 -4.03 7.33
N ALA A 53 3.88 -4.04 6.46
CA ALA A 53 5.26 -4.26 6.81
C ALA A 53 5.81 -3.09 7.60
N TRP A 54 5.79 -1.88 7.04
CA TRP A 54 6.45 -0.75 7.69
C TRP A 54 5.65 -0.18 8.86
N LEU A 55 4.34 -0.01 8.73
CA LEU A 55 3.56 0.60 9.80
C LEU A 55 3.03 -0.44 10.76
N GLY A 56 2.38 -1.49 10.25
CA GLY A 56 1.81 -2.55 11.06
C GLY A 56 2.87 -3.35 11.83
N SER A 57 3.94 -3.75 11.17
CA SER A 57 5.00 -4.58 11.76
C SER A 57 6.15 -3.76 12.32
N PHE A 58 6.83 -2.94 11.52
CA PHE A 58 8.04 -2.24 11.98
C PHE A 58 7.74 -1.18 13.04
N VAL A 59 6.81 -0.25 12.80
CA VAL A 59 6.48 0.82 13.75
C VAL A 59 5.68 0.27 14.93
N LEU A 60 4.53 -0.36 14.65
CA LEU A 60 3.52 -0.68 15.66
C LEU A 60 3.66 -2.08 16.31
N LEU A 61 4.50 -2.96 15.79
CA LEU A 61 4.66 -4.36 16.27
C LEU A 61 3.35 -5.17 16.34
N LYS A 62 2.35 -4.86 15.49
CA LYS A 62 1.03 -5.51 15.49
C LYS A 62 0.99 -6.84 14.74
N THR A 63 1.97 -7.10 13.88
CA THR A 63 2.09 -8.37 13.14
C THR A 63 3.56 -8.71 12.92
N LYS A 64 3.87 -10.01 12.78
CA LYS A 64 5.17 -10.51 12.29
C LYS A 64 5.08 -11.13 10.89
N LYS A 65 3.87 -11.16 10.31
CA LYS A 65 3.61 -11.73 8.98
C LYS A 65 2.89 -10.70 8.10
N PRO A 66 3.54 -9.56 7.79
CA PRO A 66 2.91 -8.48 7.03
C PRO A 66 2.84 -8.74 5.52
N LEU A 67 3.61 -9.71 5.01
CA LEU A 67 3.72 -9.98 3.58
C LEU A 67 2.85 -11.15 3.17
N THR A 68 2.20 -11.01 2.02
CA THR A 68 1.44 -12.08 1.37
C THR A 68 2.40 -13.03 0.64
N PRO A 69 2.49 -14.30 1.07
CA PRO A 69 3.31 -15.30 0.39
C PRO A 69 2.86 -15.48 -1.06
N LYS A 70 3.81 -15.71 -1.98
CA LYS A 70 3.54 -15.78 -3.43
C LYS A 70 2.49 -16.85 -3.77
N GLU A 71 2.61 -18.00 -3.12
CA GLU A 71 1.70 -19.14 -3.23
C GLU A 71 0.26 -18.80 -2.82
N ASN A 72 0.06 -17.79 -1.97
CA ASN A 72 -1.26 -17.39 -1.50
C ASN A 72 -1.89 -16.29 -2.35
N ARG A 73 -1.12 -15.58 -3.20
CA ARG A 73 -1.61 -14.44 -4.00
C ARG A 73 -2.68 -14.84 -5.01
N GLY A 74 -2.64 -16.08 -5.50
CA GLY A 74 -3.64 -16.60 -6.44
C GLY A 74 -5.08 -16.57 -5.90
N HIS A 75 -5.25 -16.61 -4.58
CA HIS A 75 -6.55 -16.63 -3.91
C HIS A 75 -7.02 -15.25 -3.44
N VAL A 76 -6.24 -14.20 -3.69
CA VAL A 76 -6.53 -12.85 -3.21
C VAL A 76 -7.33 -12.08 -4.25
N GLY A 77 -8.61 -11.86 -3.99
CA GLY A 77 -9.49 -11.02 -4.81
C GLY A 77 -9.45 -9.54 -4.43
N ILE A 78 -10.12 -8.70 -5.23
CA ILE A 78 -10.21 -7.24 -4.99
C ILE A 78 -10.81 -6.88 -3.63
N GLU A 79 -11.76 -7.67 -3.12
CA GLU A 79 -12.35 -7.41 -1.80
C GLU A 79 -11.40 -7.72 -0.65
N GLU A 80 -10.54 -8.73 -0.79
CA GLU A 80 -9.50 -9.02 0.20
C GLU A 80 -8.41 -7.95 0.18
N ILE A 81 -8.06 -7.44 -1.01
CA ILE A 81 -7.17 -6.28 -1.17
C ILE A 81 -7.76 -5.04 -0.50
N THR A 82 -9.05 -4.79 -0.67
CA THR A 82 -9.74 -3.65 -0.04
C THR A 82 -9.65 -3.74 1.48
N LYS A 83 -9.97 -4.90 2.07
CA LYS A 83 -9.83 -5.13 3.52
C LYS A 83 -8.41 -4.92 4.03
N ARG A 84 -7.41 -5.31 3.24
CA ARG A 84 -6.00 -5.06 3.58
C ARG A 84 -5.68 -3.56 3.60
N PHE A 85 -6.25 -2.78 2.69
CA PHE A 85 -6.12 -1.33 2.74
C PHE A 85 -6.88 -0.70 3.91
N GLU A 86 -8.07 -1.19 4.26
CA GLU A 86 -8.77 -0.76 5.48
C GLU A 86 -7.92 -1.01 6.74
N GLN A 87 -7.23 -2.15 6.80
CA GLN A 87 -6.27 -2.43 7.88
C GLN A 87 -5.03 -1.53 7.81
N ALA A 88 -4.54 -1.18 6.62
CA ALA A 88 -3.47 -0.22 6.44
C ALA A 88 -3.87 1.17 6.97
N ASP A 89 -5.10 1.61 6.72
CA ASP A 89 -5.66 2.87 7.21
C ASP A 89 -5.70 2.88 8.74
N ALA A 90 -6.11 1.78 9.34
CA ALA A 90 -6.07 1.62 10.79
C ALA A 90 -4.64 1.70 11.35
N TYR A 91 -3.63 1.18 10.63
CA TYR A 91 -2.23 1.34 11.03
C TYR A 91 -1.77 2.79 10.93
N VAL A 92 -2.08 3.50 9.83
CA VAL A 92 -1.71 4.92 9.69
C VAL A 92 -2.34 5.77 10.79
N ASN A 93 -3.63 5.58 11.06
CA ASN A 93 -4.31 6.27 12.16
C ASN A 93 -3.65 5.98 13.50
N LYS A 94 -3.26 4.72 13.74
CA LYS A 94 -2.59 4.35 14.99
C LYS A 94 -1.19 4.94 15.08
N VAL A 95 -0.45 5.05 13.98
CA VAL A 95 0.84 5.75 13.94
C VAL A 95 0.65 7.22 14.32
N PHE A 96 -0.32 7.92 13.73
CA PHE A 96 -0.62 9.31 14.10
C PHE A 96 -0.99 9.45 15.58
N GLU A 97 -1.76 8.52 16.14
CA GLU A 97 -2.15 8.53 17.56
C GLU A 97 -0.93 8.35 18.47
N VAL A 98 -0.19 7.25 18.28
CA VAL A 98 0.89 6.84 19.21
C VAL A 98 2.18 7.63 19.03
N HIS A 99 2.42 8.18 17.83
CA HIS A 99 3.62 8.95 17.51
C HIS A 99 3.37 10.45 17.33
N SER A 100 2.20 10.97 17.74
CA SER A 100 1.80 12.38 17.54
C SER A 100 2.84 13.41 18.00
N GLN A 101 3.67 13.09 19.00
CA GLN A 101 4.70 13.97 19.56
C GLN A 101 6.13 13.54 19.24
N ASN A 102 6.32 12.47 18.46
CA ASN A 102 7.66 11.94 18.16
C ASN A 102 7.76 11.26 16.78
N MET A 103 7.08 11.82 15.79
CA MET A 103 7.16 11.36 14.40
C MET A 103 8.58 11.40 13.82
N ASP A 104 9.45 12.24 14.36
CA ASP A 104 10.86 12.44 13.99
C ASP A 104 11.86 11.68 14.89
N GLU A 105 11.41 11.01 15.94
CA GLU A 105 12.29 10.18 16.78
C GLU A 105 12.61 8.85 16.08
N HIS A 106 13.88 8.45 16.14
CA HIS A 106 14.34 7.22 15.52
C HIS A 106 13.88 5.98 16.31
N ILE A 107 13.28 5.03 15.60
CA ILE A 107 13.05 3.67 16.08
C ILE A 107 14.25 2.81 15.67
N HIS A 108 14.92 2.23 16.65
CA HIS A 108 16.04 1.31 16.46
C HIS A 108 15.58 -0.13 16.65
N ARG A 109 15.53 -0.93 15.57
CA ARG A 109 15.19 -2.36 15.65
C ARG A 109 15.53 -3.13 14.39
N GLU A 110 15.66 -4.43 14.56
CA GLU A 110 15.62 -5.39 13.46
C GLU A 110 14.24 -5.41 12.79
N ILE A 111 14.20 -5.88 11.54
CA ILE A 111 12.96 -6.03 10.78
C ILE A 111 12.14 -7.20 11.36
N PRO A 112 10.96 -6.97 11.99
CA PRO A 112 10.28 -8.01 12.78
C PRO A 112 9.73 -9.21 12.00
N TRP A 113 9.66 -9.13 10.67
CA TRP A 113 9.18 -10.19 9.79
C TRP A 113 10.29 -10.89 9.01
N ARG A 114 11.55 -10.71 9.42
CA ARG A 114 12.70 -11.44 8.90
C ARG A 114 13.36 -12.17 10.07
N ASP A 115 13.82 -13.39 9.82
CA ASP A 115 14.45 -14.23 10.85
C ASP A 115 15.84 -13.74 11.23
N GLU A 116 16.51 -13.02 10.32
CA GLU A 116 17.80 -12.37 10.53
C GLU A 116 17.81 -11.02 9.80
N GLY A 117 18.40 -9.99 10.40
CA GLY A 117 18.42 -8.67 9.77
C GLY A 117 19.29 -7.65 10.49
N GLU A 118 19.72 -6.66 9.71
CA GLU A 118 20.39 -5.47 10.25
C GLU A 118 19.42 -4.67 11.13
N ILE A 119 19.96 -4.08 12.22
CA ILE A 119 19.23 -3.09 13.00
C ILE A 119 19.07 -1.83 12.15
N LEU A 120 17.83 -1.51 11.81
CA LEU A 120 17.50 -0.26 11.15
C LEU A 120 17.27 0.84 12.18
N SER A 121 17.61 2.07 11.79
CA SER A 121 17.28 3.29 12.52
C SER A 121 16.49 4.22 11.60
N LEU A 122 15.17 4.26 11.78
CA LEU A 122 14.24 4.99 10.93
C LEU A 122 13.17 5.69 11.77
N THR A 123 12.71 6.86 11.31
CA THR A 123 11.65 7.61 11.98
C THR A 123 10.26 7.18 11.48
N PRO A 124 9.20 7.24 12.31
CA PRO A 124 7.83 7.05 11.87
C PRO A 124 7.44 7.91 10.66
N ASP A 125 7.86 9.18 10.61
CA ASP A 125 7.57 10.08 9.49
C ASP A 125 8.19 9.62 8.18
N LYS A 126 9.46 9.15 8.21
CA LYS A 126 10.12 8.62 7.02
C LYS A 126 9.43 7.36 6.52
N LEU A 127 8.99 6.49 7.43
CA LEU A 127 8.28 5.25 7.08
C LEU A 127 6.88 5.53 6.53
N LEU A 128 6.13 6.44 7.14
CA LEU A 128 4.83 6.87 6.64
C LEU A 128 4.95 7.49 5.24
N THR A 129 5.90 8.42 5.08
CA THR A 129 6.21 9.05 3.78
C THR A 129 6.62 8.01 2.74
N HIS A 130 7.46 7.04 3.12
CA HIS A 130 7.84 5.95 2.24
C HIS A 130 6.62 5.15 1.77
N THR A 131 5.74 4.73 2.68
CA THR A 131 4.56 3.93 2.30
C THR A 131 3.62 4.67 1.35
N ILE A 132 3.41 5.98 1.56
CA ILE A 132 2.54 6.80 0.72
C ILE A 132 3.17 7.03 -0.66
N THR A 133 4.43 7.46 -0.71
CA THR A 133 5.13 7.68 -1.99
C THR A 133 5.27 6.39 -2.80
N HIS A 134 5.50 5.26 -2.12
CA HIS A 134 5.52 3.93 -2.72
C HIS A 134 4.15 3.53 -3.29
N GLU A 135 3.05 3.85 -2.59
CA GLU A 135 1.70 3.68 -3.11
C GLU A 135 1.50 4.47 -4.41
N PHE A 136 1.79 5.78 -4.44
CA PHE A 136 1.62 6.58 -5.65
C PHE A 136 2.45 6.05 -6.83
N HIS A 137 3.70 5.64 -6.57
CA HIS A 137 4.56 5.03 -7.58
C HIS A 137 3.90 3.82 -8.24
N HIS A 138 3.38 2.89 -7.43
CA HIS A 138 2.76 1.66 -7.95
C HIS A 138 1.33 1.86 -8.44
N LYS A 139 0.57 2.85 -7.94
CA LYS A 139 -0.71 3.27 -8.53
C LYS A 139 -0.51 3.74 -9.96
N GLY A 140 0.55 4.50 -10.23
CA GLY A 140 0.93 4.87 -11.60
C GLY A 140 1.17 3.65 -12.49
N GLN A 141 1.78 2.59 -11.96
CA GLN A 141 1.95 1.32 -12.68
C GLN A 141 0.61 0.62 -12.94
N VAL A 142 -0.28 0.53 -11.95
CA VAL A 142 -1.63 -0.05 -12.12
C VAL A 142 -2.40 0.69 -13.23
N VAL A 143 -2.41 2.02 -13.20
CA VAL A 143 -3.03 2.86 -14.24
C VAL A 143 -2.41 2.57 -15.61
N THR A 144 -1.10 2.39 -15.69
CA THR A 144 -0.42 2.06 -16.95
C THR A 144 -0.79 0.66 -17.46
N MET A 145 -0.83 -0.34 -16.58
CA MET A 145 -1.28 -1.70 -16.91
C MET A 145 -2.71 -1.69 -17.43
N ALA A 146 -3.63 -0.99 -16.76
CA ALA A 146 -5.02 -0.87 -17.18
C ALA A 146 -5.15 -0.27 -18.59
N ARG A 147 -4.36 0.76 -18.91
CA ARG A 147 -4.31 1.34 -20.26
C ARG A 147 -3.79 0.36 -21.32
N GLN A 148 -2.76 -0.42 -21.00
CA GLN A 148 -2.25 -1.45 -21.92
C GLN A 148 -3.29 -2.55 -22.21
N LEU A 149 -4.17 -2.81 -21.25
CA LEU A 149 -5.29 -3.74 -21.39
C LEU A 149 -6.50 -3.12 -22.09
N GLY A 150 -6.43 -1.85 -22.51
CA GLY A 150 -7.49 -1.15 -23.26
C GLY A 150 -8.50 -0.39 -22.40
N TYR A 151 -8.32 -0.31 -21.08
CA TYR A 151 -9.21 0.41 -20.18
C TYR A 151 -8.86 1.90 -20.06
N GLN A 152 -9.82 2.70 -19.59
CA GLN A 152 -9.65 4.13 -19.29
C GLN A 152 -9.70 4.34 -17.77
N PRO A 153 -8.56 4.24 -17.06
CA PRO A 153 -8.51 4.42 -15.62
C PRO A 153 -8.85 5.86 -15.19
N PRO A 154 -9.36 6.07 -13.96
CA PRO A 154 -9.71 7.39 -13.44
C PRO A 154 -8.46 8.26 -13.22
N ASN A 155 -8.70 9.55 -12.97
CA ASN A 155 -7.67 10.41 -12.37
C ASN A 155 -7.34 9.87 -10.97
N THR A 156 -6.06 9.79 -10.63
CA THR A 156 -5.61 9.34 -9.29
C THR A 156 -4.71 10.36 -8.61
N ASP A 157 -4.67 11.59 -9.15
CA ASP A 157 -3.97 12.73 -8.58
C ASP A 157 -4.73 13.30 -7.37
N VAL A 158 -4.00 13.73 -6.34
CA VAL A 158 -4.56 14.39 -5.16
C VAL A 158 -5.30 15.68 -5.52
N LEU A 159 -4.94 16.35 -6.62
CA LEU A 159 -5.67 17.52 -7.12
C LEU A 159 -7.13 17.21 -7.52
N GLY A 160 -7.49 15.95 -7.70
CA GLY A 160 -8.85 15.51 -7.96
C GLY A 160 -9.71 15.25 -6.71
N THR A 161 -9.12 15.32 -5.52
CA THR A 161 -9.79 14.99 -4.25
C THR A 161 -10.59 16.16 -3.68
N ARG A 162 -11.44 15.88 -2.70
CA ARG A 162 -12.24 16.91 -2.01
C ARG A 162 -11.45 17.56 -0.87
N ASP A 163 -11.78 18.81 -0.57
CA ASP A 163 -11.22 19.58 0.53
C ASP A 163 -11.97 19.45 1.85
#